data_AF-A0A7K4GTV8-F1
#
_entry.id   AF-A0A7K4GTV8-F1
#
_cell.length_a   1.000
_cell.length_b   1.000
_cell.length_c   1.000
_cell.angle_alpha   90.00
_cell.angle_beta   90.00
_cell.angle_gamma   90.00
#
_symmetry.space_group_name_H-M   'P 1'
#
loop_
_entity.id
_entity.type
_entity.pdbx_description
1 polymer ?
#
loop_
_entity_poly.entity_id
_entity_poly.type
_entity_poly.pdbx_seq_one_letter_code
_entity_poly.pdbx_strand_id
1 'polypeptide(L)'
;MDLFDWMFIVSGFIFFVSMIGAILLMTNNKLKTVKIFGIILAVLMLPIIAIFINYIVIGKDLRFIIYLVLIFIYLLAEFLLDSVFKIDFRSKTSTHVPYIIIEWGAAFSFLFGTIYLDTTIGWIIAIFFWTFIAVLIYYIIKRRKNKET
;
A
#
# COMPACT_ATOMS: atom_id res chain seq x y z
N MET A 1 0.99 -18.23 -15.02
CA MET A 1 0.41 -17.52 -13.87
C MET A 1 -0.41 -18.52 -13.08
N ASP A 2 0.04 -18.80 -11.86
CA ASP A 2 -0.68 -19.68 -10.92
C ASP A 2 -1.69 -18.88 -10.07
N LEU A 3 -2.38 -19.58 -9.16
CA LEU A 3 -3.36 -18.95 -8.25
C LEU A 3 -2.71 -17.87 -7.37
N PHE A 4 -1.50 -18.10 -6.86
CA PHE A 4 -0.82 -17.20 -5.94
C PHE A 4 -0.28 -15.95 -6.66
N ASP A 5 0.15 -16.10 -7.92
CA ASP A 5 0.47 -14.97 -8.80
C ASP A 5 -0.75 -14.05 -8.96
N TRP A 6 -1.92 -14.63 -9.25
CA TRP A 6 -3.16 -13.86 -9.35
C TRP A 6 -3.57 -13.21 -8.03
N MET A 7 -3.43 -13.91 -6.90
CA MET A 7 -3.67 -13.34 -5.58
C MET A 7 -2.76 -12.14 -5.31
N PHE A 8 -1.49 -12.20 -5.72
CA PHE A 8 -0.55 -11.07 -5.59
C PHE A 8 -1.02 -9.86 -6.40
N ILE A 9 -1.36 -10.08 -7.67
CA ILE A 9 -1.85 -9.04 -8.59
C ILE A 9 -3.12 -8.38 -8.03
N VAL A 10 -4.11 -9.17 -7.62
CA VAL A 10 -5.38 -8.68 -7.05
C VAL A 10 -5.12 -7.89 -5.76
N SER A 11 -4.20 -8.37 -4.91
CA SER A 11 -3.79 -7.65 -3.71
C SER A 11 -3.19 -6.28 -4.04
N GLY A 12 -2.39 -6.20 -5.11
CA GLY A 12 -1.84 -4.93 -5.61
C GLY A 12 -2.92 -3.95 -6.06
N PHE A 13 -3.94 -4.42 -6.78
CA PHE A 13 -5.08 -3.57 -7.14
C PHE A 13 -5.83 -3.03 -5.91
N ILE A 14 -6.16 -3.92 -4.97
CA ILE A 14 -6.86 -3.54 -3.73
C ILE A 14 -6.01 -2.54 -2.94
N PHE A 15 -4.71 -2.77 -2.85
CA PHE A 15 -3.77 -1.86 -2.19
C PHE A 15 -3.85 -0.46 -2.80
N PHE A 16 -3.61 -0.29 -4.10
CA PHE A 16 -3.58 1.03 -4.72
C PHE A 16 -4.94 1.73 -4.66
N VAL A 17 -6.03 1.02 -4.93
CA VAL A 17 -7.39 1.57 -4.82
C VAL A 17 -7.65 2.05 -3.40
N SER A 18 -7.22 1.29 -2.39
CA SER A 18 -7.40 1.66 -1.00
C SER A 18 -6.60 2.90 -0.62
N MET A 19 -5.35 2.99 -1.07
CA MET A 19 -4.50 4.16 -0.84
C MET A 19 -5.06 5.43 -1.50
N ILE A 20 -5.45 5.33 -2.78
CA ILE A 20 -6.09 6.42 -3.51
C ILE A 20 -7.37 6.88 -2.81
N GLY A 21 -8.24 5.93 -2.47
CA GLY A 21 -9.51 6.21 -1.78
C GLY A 21 -9.31 6.86 -0.42
N ALA A 22 -8.36 6.36 0.38
CA ALA A 22 -8.01 6.92 1.67
C ALA A 22 -7.54 8.37 1.56
N ILE A 23 -6.64 8.67 0.61
CA ILE A 23 -6.12 10.03 0.42
C ILE A 23 -7.21 10.98 -0.05
N LEU A 24 -8.07 10.59 -1.01
CA LEU A 24 -9.18 11.43 -1.46
C LEU A 24 -10.18 11.73 -0.33
N LEU A 25 -10.46 10.77 0.54
CA LEU A 25 -11.34 10.99 1.69
C LEU A 25 -10.70 11.87 2.76
N MET A 26 -9.40 11.70 3.04
CA MET A 26 -8.64 12.61 3.91
C MET A 26 -8.70 14.05 3.39
N THR A 27 -8.57 14.21 2.07
CA THR A 27 -8.66 15.50 1.38
C THR A 27 -10.02 16.19 1.54
N ASN A 28 -11.07 15.43 1.85
CA ASN A 28 -12.44 15.91 2.05
C ASN A 28 -12.90 15.80 3.52
N ASN A 29 -11.97 15.66 4.48
CA ASN A 29 -12.22 15.57 5.91
C ASN A 29 -13.18 14.43 6.35
N LYS A 30 -13.32 13.37 5.53
CA LYS A 30 -14.19 12.21 5.82
C LYS A 30 -13.46 11.12 6.61
N LEU A 31 -12.89 11.48 7.76
CA LEU A 31 -12.00 10.61 8.55
C LEU A 31 -12.63 9.28 9.01
N LYS A 32 -13.95 9.24 9.24
CA LYS A 32 -14.65 7.99 9.61
C LYS A 32 -14.58 6.94 8.48
N THR A 33 -14.69 7.37 7.22
CA THR A 33 -14.65 6.48 6.05
C THR A 33 -13.22 6.06 5.71
N VAL A 34 -12.22 6.87 6.05
CA VAL A 34 -10.78 6.50 5.90
C VAL A 34 -10.44 5.24 6.68
N LYS A 35 -11.04 5.04 7.87
CA LYS A 35 -10.81 3.83 8.69
C LYS A 35 -11.19 2.53 7.98
N ILE A 36 -12.16 2.58 7.05
CA ILE A 36 -12.56 1.40 6.27
C ILE A 36 -11.40 0.94 5.39
N PHE A 37 -10.65 1.87 4.78
CA PHE A 37 -9.49 1.53 3.98
C PHE A 37 -8.35 0.94 4.81
N GLY A 38 -8.12 1.44 6.03
CA GLY A 38 -7.16 0.81 6.96
C GLY A 38 -7.54 -0.64 7.29
N ILE A 39 -8.84 -0.95 7.46
CA ILE A 39 -9.32 -2.33 7.67
C ILE A 39 -9.10 -3.17 6.42
N ILE A 40 -9.40 -2.65 5.22
CA ILE A 40 -9.16 -3.37 3.96
C ILE A 40 -7.68 -3.73 3.81
N LEU A 41 -6.78 -2.78 4.09
CA LEU A 41 -5.33 -3.02 4.08
C LEU A 41 -4.91 -4.05 5.14
N ALA A 42 -5.49 -4.02 6.34
CA ALA A 42 -5.22 -5.04 7.34
C ALA A 42 -5.66 -6.45 6.89
N VAL A 43 -6.82 -6.56 6.23
CA VAL A 43 -7.30 -7.83 5.67
C VAL A 43 -6.37 -8.36 4.56
N LEU A 44 -5.73 -7.47 3.78
CA LEU A 44 -4.74 -7.86 2.78
C LEU A 44 -3.52 -8.60 3.37
N MET A 45 -3.26 -8.52 4.67
CA MET A 45 -2.21 -9.34 5.29
C MET A 45 -2.45 -10.84 5.08
N LEU A 46 -3.71 -11.29 5.09
CA LEU A 46 -4.06 -12.71 4.94
C LEU A 46 -3.62 -13.30 3.59
N PRO A 47 -4.02 -12.75 2.42
CA PRO A 47 -3.54 -13.24 1.14
C PRO A 47 -2.02 -13.08 0.99
N ILE A 48 -1.42 -11.99 1.51
CA ILE A 48 0.03 -11.78 1.43
C ILE A 48 0.81 -12.83 2.21
N ILE A 49 0.37 -13.21 3.42
CA ILE A 49 0.97 -14.31 4.19
C ILE A 49 0.85 -15.64 3.43
N ALA A 50 -0.32 -15.92 2.85
CA ALA A 50 -0.52 -17.15 2.09
C ALA A 50 0.41 -17.25 0.87
N ILE A 51 0.56 -16.15 0.12
CA ILE A 51 1.50 -16.05 -1.00
C ILE A 51 2.94 -16.23 -0.51
N PHE A 52 3.30 -15.58 0.59
CA PHE A 52 4.64 -15.68 1.18
C PHE A 52 5.01 -17.11 1.56
N ILE A 53 4.14 -17.82 2.27
CA ILE A 53 4.34 -19.22 2.62
C ILE A 53 4.48 -20.07 1.36
N ASN A 54 3.58 -19.90 0.39
CA ASN A 54 3.63 -20.67 -0.85
C ASN A 54 4.94 -20.45 -1.60
N TYR A 55 5.36 -19.20 -1.79
CA TYR A 55 6.55 -18.83 -2.55
C TYR A 55 7.84 -19.32 -1.88
N ILE A 56 7.88 -19.39 -0.55
CA ILE A 56 8.99 -20.03 0.17
C ILE A 56 9.00 -21.54 -0.12
N VAL A 57 7.86 -22.21 0.00
CA VAL A 57 7.75 -23.67 -0.16
C VAL A 57 8.13 -24.12 -1.58
N ILE A 58 7.73 -23.38 -2.61
CA ILE A 58 8.06 -23.70 -4.01
C ILE A 58 9.46 -23.21 -4.43
N GLY A 59 10.20 -22.53 -3.54
CA GLY A 59 11.52 -21.98 -3.86
C GLY A 59 11.47 -20.88 -4.93
N LYS A 60 10.47 -20.00 -4.88
CA LYS A 60 10.35 -18.85 -5.80
C LYS A 60 11.58 -17.93 -5.66
N ASP A 61 11.85 -17.16 -6.71
CA ASP A 61 12.96 -16.22 -6.76
C ASP A 61 13.00 -15.30 -5.51
N LEU A 62 14.20 -15.16 -4.93
CA LEU A 62 14.44 -14.37 -3.72
C LEU A 62 13.93 -12.92 -3.85
N ARG A 63 13.91 -12.36 -5.06
CA ARG A 63 13.37 -11.02 -5.32
C ARG A 63 11.90 -10.91 -4.92
N PHE A 64 11.07 -11.93 -5.18
CA PHE A 64 9.68 -11.92 -4.75
C PHE A 64 9.54 -12.01 -3.24
N ILE A 65 10.40 -12.79 -2.59
CA ILE A 65 10.42 -12.89 -1.13
C ILE A 65 10.70 -11.51 -0.52
N ILE A 66 11.68 -10.77 -1.08
CA ILE A 66 11.98 -9.40 -0.66
C ILE A 66 10.78 -8.47 -0.87
N TYR A 67 10.12 -8.53 -2.02
CA TYR A 67 8.91 -7.74 -2.29
C TYR A 67 7.80 -8.01 -1.28
N LEU A 68 7.54 -9.29 -0.97
CA LEU A 68 6.52 -9.69 -0.01
C LEU A 68 6.87 -9.23 1.41
N VAL A 69 8.14 -9.31 1.82
CA VAL A 69 8.58 -8.80 3.12
C VAL A 69 8.34 -7.29 3.23
N LEU A 70 8.69 -6.51 2.20
CA LEU A 70 8.46 -5.05 2.20
C LEU A 70 6.96 -4.72 2.27
N ILE A 71 6.13 -5.42 1.50
CA ILE A 71 4.67 -5.26 1.57
C ILE A 71 4.16 -5.62 2.96
N PHE A 72 4.61 -6.74 3.53
CA PHE A 72 4.15 -7.21 4.82
C PHE A 72 4.55 -6.25 5.96
N ILE A 73 5.80 -5.74 5.94
CA ILE A 73 6.26 -4.75 6.91
C ILE A 73 5.37 -3.50 6.87
N TYR A 74 5.00 -3.03 5.67
CA TYR A 74 4.07 -1.91 5.54
C TYR A 74 2.70 -2.20 6.13
N LEU A 75 2.06 -3.31 5.71
CA LEU A 75 0.72 -3.65 6.17
C LEU A 75 0.68 -3.86 7.69
N LEU A 76 1.73 -4.47 8.25
CA LEU A 76 1.88 -4.65 9.68
C LEU A 76 2.08 -3.30 10.39
N ALA A 77 2.92 -2.41 9.85
CA ALA A 77 3.12 -1.08 10.41
C ALA A 77 1.81 -0.27 10.40
N GLU A 78 1.07 -0.25 9.29
CA GLU A 78 -0.23 0.41 9.19
C GLU A 78 -1.21 -0.15 10.23
N PHE A 79 -1.35 -1.47 10.29
CA PHE A 79 -2.25 -2.11 11.24
C PHE A 79 -1.88 -1.82 12.71
N LEU A 80 -0.60 -1.98 13.07
CA LEU A 80 -0.14 -1.75 14.43
C LEU A 80 -0.30 -0.29 14.84
N LEU A 81 0.11 0.65 13.98
CA LEU A 81 0.08 2.06 14.30
C LEU A 81 -1.34 2.62 14.35
N ASP A 82 -2.19 2.33 13.35
CA ASP A 82 -3.53 2.90 13.27
C ASP A 82 -4.57 2.13 14.11
N SER A 83 -4.51 0.80 14.15
CA SER A 83 -5.55 -0.03 14.78
C SER A 83 -5.22 -0.44 16.21
N VAL A 84 -3.98 -0.90 16.45
CA VAL A 84 -3.58 -1.44 17.76
C VAL A 84 -3.17 -0.32 18.70
N PHE A 85 -2.17 0.48 18.32
CA PHE A 85 -1.61 1.52 19.18
C PHE A 85 -2.33 2.86 19.06
N LYS A 86 -3.08 3.09 17.97
CA LYS A 86 -3.80 4.34 17.68
C LYS A 86 -2.88 5.57 17.80
N ILE A 87 -1.64 5.43 17.37
CA ILE A 87 -0.64 6.50 17.42
C ILE A 87 -0.90 7.44 16.26
N ASP A 88 -1.02 8.74 16.53
CA ASP A 88 -1.04 9.75 15.46
C ASP A 88 0.40 9.97 14.93
N PHE A 89 0.92 8.97 14.22
CA PHE A 89 2.28 9.01 13.64
C PHE A 89 2.39 10.01 12.47
N ARG A 90 1.25 10.52 11.99
CA ARG A 90 1.15 11.50 10.90
C ARG A 90 1.33 12.94 11.40
N SER A 91 1.21 13.16 12.72
CA SER A 91 1.41 14.47 13.34
C SER A 91 2.87 14.89 13.49
N LYS A 92 3.80 13.92 13.63
CA LYS A 92 5.23 14.19 13.87
C LYS A 92 6.08 13.74 12.68
N THR A 93 6.94 14.63 12.18
CA THR A 93 7.81 14.34 11.03
C THR A 93 8.71 13.13 11.27
N SER A 94 9.22 12.95 12.51
CA SER A 94 10.12 11.85 12.87
C SER A 94 9.49 10.47 12.77
N THR A 95 8.16 10.34 12.94
CA THR A 95 7.43 9.09 12.77
C THR A 95 6.81 8.98 11.38
N HIS A 96 6.49 10.12 10.76
CA HIS A 96 5.87 10.15 9.44
C HIS A 96 6.84 9.79 8.31
N VAL A 97 8.09 10.26 8.36
CA VAL A 97 9.09 9.99 7.31
C VAL A 97 9.43 8.49 7.21
N PRO A 98 9.75 7.78 8.30
CA PRO A 98 9.99 6.33 8.24
C PRO A 98 8.79 5.56 7.70
N TYR A 99 7.58 5.95 8.10
CA TYR A 99 6.36 5.35 7.59
C TYR A 99 6.22 5.52 6.07
N ILE A 100 6.46 6.73 5.54
CA ILE A 100 6.42 7.01 4.10
C ILE A 100 7.44 6.12 3.35
N ILE A 101 8.64 5.95 3.89
CA ILE A 101 9.67 5.09 3.24
C ILE A 101 9.16 3.65 3.09
N ILE A 102 8.53 3.12 4.15
CA ILE A 102 7.98 1.76 4.13
C ILE A 102 6.78 1.67 3.16
N GLU A 103 5.91 2.68 3.12
CA GLU A 103 4.79 2.79 2.18
C GLU A 103 5.26 2.74 0.72
N TRP A 104 6.30 3.52 0.37
CA TRP A 104 6.90 3.47 -0.96
C TRP A 104 7.55 2.12 -1.25
N GLY A 105 8.21 1.50 -0.25
CA GLY A 105 8.75 0.15 -0.38
C GLY A 105 7.69 -0.87 -0.79
N ALA A 106 6.52 -0.83 -0.16
CA ALA A 106 5.39 -1.68 -0.52
C ALA A 106 4.81 -1.35 -1.91
N ALA A 107 4.61 -0.06 -2.22
CA ALA A 107 4.09 0.38 -3.51
C ALA A 107 4.99 -0.06 -4.69
N PHE A 108 6.31 0.13 -4.56
CA PHE A 108 7.27 -0.34 -5.56
C PHE A 108 7.31 -1.87 -5.65
N SER A 109 7.18 -2.57 -4.51
CA SER A 109 7.14 -4.04 -4.49
C SER A 109 5.94 -4.59 -5.25
N PHE A 110 4.76 -3.99 -5.11
CA PHE A 110 3.59 -4.36 -5.92
C PHE A 110 3.79 -4.03 -7.41
N LEU A 111 4.33 -2.86 -7.73
CA LEU A 111 4.58 -2.44 -9.11
C LEU A 111 5.56 -3.38 -9.82
N PHE A 112 6.79 -3.50 -9.29
CA PHE A 112 7.84 -4.30 -9.91
C PHE A 112 7.58 -5.80 -9.81
N GLY A 113 6.98 -6.27 -8.70
CA GLY A 113 6.55 -7.64 -8.57
C GLY A 113 5.53 -8.02 -9.65
N THR A 114 4.57 -7.13 -9.94
CA THR A 114 3.56 -7.39 -10.98
C THR A 114 4.16 -7.30 -12.37
N ILE A 115 5.02 -6.32 -12.67
CA ILE A 115 5.74 -6.25 -13.95
C ILE A 115 6.55 -7.52 -14.21
N TYR A 116 7.16 -8.08 -13.16
CA TYR A 116 7.91 -9.33 -13.27
C TYR A 116 7.00 -10.54 -13.56
N LEU A 117 5.81 -10.62 -12.94
CA LEU A 117 4.85 -11.71 -13.19
C LEU A 117 4.20 -11.59 -14.58
N ASP A 118 3.77 -10.39 -14.93
CA ASP A 118 3.10 -10.08 -16.19
C ASP A 118 3.32 -8.60 -16.56
N THR A 119 4.04 -8.37 -17.65
CA THR A 119 4.34 -7.02 -18.12
C THR A 119 3.09 -6.20 -18.45
N THR A 120 2.06 -6.83 -19.03
CA THR A 120 0.83 -6.16 -19.47
C THR A 120 0.04 -5.68 -18.25
N ILE A 121 -0.17 -6.56 -17.27
CA ILE A 121 -0.86 -6.21 -16.02
C ILE A 121 0.00 -5.25 -15.19
N GLY A 122 1.33 -5.40 -15.24
CA GLY A 122 2.29 -4.47 -14.64
C GLY A 122 2.08 -3.03 -15.09
N TRP A 123 1.83 -2.80 -16.39
CA TRP A 123 1.49 -1.46 -16.90
C TRP A 123 0.14 -0.95 -16.38
N ILE A 124 -0.83 -1.82 -16.19
CA ILE A 124 -2.11 -1.42 -15.57
C ILE A 124 -1.86 -0.98 -14.13
N ILE A 125 -1.11 -1.74 -13.34
CA ILE A 125 -0.74 -1.36 -11.97
C ILE A 125 0.09 -0.06 -11.96
N ALA A 126 0.94 0.17 -12.95
CA ALA A 126 1.68 1.42 -13.08
C ALA A 126 0.74 2.64 -13.20
N ILE A 127 -0.39 2.52 -13.91
CA ILE A 127 -1.40 3.58 -13.99
C ILE A 127 -1.98 3.87 -12.60
N PHE A 128 -2.30 2.84 -11.81
CA PHE A 128 -2.76 3.01 -10.43
C PHE A 128 -1.70 3.65 -9.53
N PHE A 129 -0.43 3.25 -9.68
CA PHE A 129 0.70 3.85 -8.97
C PHE A 129 0.82 5.35 -9.30
N TRP A 130 0.81 5.75 -10.56
CA TRP A 130 0.87 7.16 -10.95
C TRP A 130 -0.36 7.95 -10.48
N THR A 131 -1.54 7.32 -10.48
CA THR A 131 -2.77 7.92 -9.94
C THR A 131 -2.66 8.17 -8.44
N PHE A 132 -2.10 7.21 -7.70
CA PHE A 132 -1.79 7.35 -6.28
C PHE A 132 -0.88 8.56 -6.02
N ILE A 133 0.19 8.74 -6.82
CA ILE A 133 1.07 9.91 -6.74
C ILE A 133 0.31 11.21 -7.01
N ALA A 134 -0.48 11.26 -8.09
CA ALA A 134 -1.24 12.44 -8.46
C ALA A 134 -2.20 12.89 -7.35
N VAL A 135 -2.87 11.92 -6.72
CA VAL A 135 -3.79 12.16 -5.61
C VAL A 135 -3.06 12.61 -4.34
N LEU A 136 -1.87 12.07 -4.06
CA LEU A 136 -1.02 12.52 -2.96
C LEU A 136 -0.57 13.97 -3.15
N ILE A 137 -0.13 14.34 -4.35
CA ILE A 137 0.25 15.71 -4.69
C ILE A 137 -0.95 16.65 -4.51
N TYR A 138 -2.12 16.26 -5.02
CA TYR A 138 -3.36 17.03 -4.85
C TYR A 138 -3.70 17.26 -3.38
N TYR A 139 -3.59 16.23 -2.54
CA TYR A 139 -3.82 16.34 -1.10
C TYR A 139 -2.86 17.34 -0.43
N ILE A 140 -1.56 17.28 -0.76
CA ILE A 140 -0.55 18.19 -0.21
C ILE A 140 -0.86 19.64 -0.60
N ILE A 141 -1.17 19.89 -1.88
CA ILE A 141 -1.51 21.23 -2.38
C ILE A 141 -2.74 21.79 -1.65
N LYS A 142 -3.82 21.00 -1.53
CA LYS A 142 -5.05 21.43 -0.85
C LYS A 142 -4.80 21.72 0.63
N ARG A 143 -4.01 20.87 1.31
CA ARG A 143 -3.67 21.05 2.72
C ARG A 143 -2.85 22.33 2.95
N ARG A 144 -1.95 22.67 2.02
CA ARG A 144 -1.18 23.92 2.09
C ARG A 144 -2.10 25.14 1.94
N LYS A 145 -2.99 25.14 0.95
CA LYS A 145 -3.96 26.23 0.73
C LYS A 145 -4.83 26.48 1.96
N ASN A 146 -5.29 25.42 2.62
CA ASN A 146 -6.11 25.52 3.84
C ASN A 146 -5.35 26.00 5.08
N LYS A 147 -4.01 26.03 5.07
CA LYS A 147 -3.20 26.59 6.18
C LYS A 147 -2.84 28.06 5.97
N GLU A 148 -2.91 28.53 4.73
CA GLU A 148 -2.64 29.92 4.33
C GLU A 148 -3.92 30.78 4.39
N THR A 149 -5.07 30.19 4.74
CA THR A 149 -6.38 30.85 4.96
C THR A 149 -6.76 30.77 6.43
#